data_AF-A0A9P3K5V3-F1
#
_entry.id   AF-A0A9P3K5V3-F1
#
_cell.length_a   1.000
_cell.length_b   1.000
_cell.length_c   1.000
_cell.angle_alpha   90.00
_cell.angle_beta   90.00
_cell.angle_gamma   90.00
#
_symmetry.space_group_name_H-M   'P 1'
#
loop_
_entity.id
_entity.type
_entity.pdbx_description
1 polymer ?
#
loop_
_entity_poly.entity_id
_entity_poly.type
_entity_poly.pdbx_seq_one_letter_code
_entity_poly.pdbx_strand_id
1 'polypeptide(L)'
;MDQDCFWWGEKQQAAFDQLKIALTSPPVLRISDPDRPYKVITDVSDIAIGAVFLQDFGDGLQPVAYESRKLQGAEINYTVHDKEMLAIVHAFKTWRCYLTGADVTVVTDHKSLQYLRAQPNLNPRQIRWLDFLESNFPYTITYKRGANNIADALTRPTTHTAAII
;
A
#
# COMPACT_ATOMS: atom_id res chain seq x y z
N MET A 1 -17.38 -32.69 -18.30
CA MET A 1 -17.30 -31.99 -17.00
C MET A 1 -17.41 -30.52 -17.33
N ASP A 2 -18.64 -30.01 -17.37
CA ASP A 2 -18.88 -28.58 -17.56
C ASP A 2 -18.33 -27.84 -16.35
N GLN A 3 -17.38 -26.93 -16.57
CA GLN A 3 -17.05 -25.92 -15.59
C GLN A 3 -18.25 -24.97 -15.50
N ASP A 4 -18.96 -24.99 -14.37
CA ASP A 4 -19.98 -24.00 -14.06
C ASP A 4 -19.36 -22.60 -14.18
N CYS A 5 -19.69 -21.89 -15.27
CA CYS A 5 -19.23 -20.53 -15.52
C CYS A 5 -19.84 -19.60 -14.45
N PHE A 6 -18.99 -18.90 -13.70
CA PHE A 6 -19.46 -17.96 -12.69
C PHE A 6 -20.19 -16.78 -13.35
N TRP A 7 -21.48 -16.63 -13.04
CA TRP A 7 -22.31 -15.55 -13.55
C TRP A 7 -22.34 -14.34 -12.61
N TRP A 8 -21.81 -13.20 -13.07
CA TRP A 8 -21.91 -11.92 -12.37
C TRP A 8 -23.24 -11.25 -12.68
N GLY A 9 -24.23 -11.42 -11.80
CA GLY A 9 -25.55 -10.79 -11.90
C GLY A 9 -25.74 -9.64 -10.91
N GLU A 10 -26.98 -9.17 -10.81
CA GLU A 10 -27.35 -8.05 -9.93
C GLU A 10 -27.03 -8.31 -8.46
N LYS A 11 -27.18 -9.56 -7.98
CA LYS A 11 -26.89 -9.91 -6.59
C LYS A 11 -25.39 -9.77 -6.27
N GLN A 12 -24.53 -10.22 -7.18
CA GLN A 12 -23.08 -10.12 -7.04
C GLN A 12 -22.66 -8.64 -7.09
N GLN A 13 -23.21 -7.87 -8.02
CA GLN A 13 -22.96 -6.43 -8.12
C GLN A 13 -23.39 -5.69 -6.85
N ALA A 14 -24.60 -5.93 -6.36
CA ALA A 14 -25.10 -5.31 -5.14
C ALA A 14 -24.25 -5.67 -3.91
N ALA A 15 -23.83 -6.91 -3.78
CA ALA A 15 -22.93 -7.33 -2.69
C ALA A 15 -21.55 -6.64 -2.80
N PHE A 16 -21.00 -6.52 -4.01
CA PHE A 16 -19.75 -5.82 -4.24
C PHE A 16 -19.83 -4.32 -3.92
N ASP A 17 -20.91 -3.66 -4.31
CA ASP A 17 -21.12 -2.25 -4.01
C ASP A 17 -21.34 -2.01 -2.51
N GLN A 18 -22.03 -2.93 -1.82
CA GLN A 18 -22.14 -2.90 -0.35
C GLN A 18 -20.77 -3.05 0.33
N LEU A 19 -19.90 -3.92 -0.17
CA LEU A 19 -18.54 -4.08 0.35
C LEU A 19 -17.71 -2.81 0.16
N LYS A 20 -17.80 -2.14 -1.00
CA LYS A 20 -17.16 -0.85 -1.22
C LYS A 20 -17.61 0.17 -0.19
N ILE A 21 -18.93 0.30 0.01
CA ILE A 21 -19.49 1.23 1.00
C ILE A 21 -18.98 0.90 2.41
N ALA A 22 -18.98 -0.38 2.79
CA ALA A 22 -18.51 -0.80 4.10
C ALA A 22 -17.03 -0.48 4.33
N LEU A 23 -16.18 -0.63 3.30
CA LEU A 23 -14.75 -0.31 3.37
C LEU A 23 -14.45 1.19 3.41
N THR A 24 -15.30 2.03 2.83
CA THR A 24 -15.11 3.48 2.76
C THR A 24 -15.92 4.25 3.81
N SER A 25 -16.64 3.55 4.67
CA SER A 25 -17.48 4.14 5.72
C SER A 25 -17.01 3.75 7.12
N PRO A 26 -17.34 4.56 8.15
CA PRO A 26 -17.21 4.12 9.54
C PRO A 26 -18.04 2.84 9.81
N PRO A 27 -17.60 1.94 10.69
CA PRO A 27 -16.45 2.04 11.60
C PRO A 27 -15.13 1.54 10.99
N VAL A 28 -15.14 1.03 9.75
CA VAL A 28 -13.95 0.45 9.10
C VAL A 28 -12.97 1.57 8.77
N LEU A 29 -13.38 2.56 7.99
CA LEU A 29 -12.57 3.74 7.70
C LEU A 29 -12.65 4.73 8.88
N ARG A 30 -11.50 5.09 9.45
CA ARG A 30 -11.38 5.96 10.63
C ARG A 30 -10.63 7.25 10.30
N ILE A 31 -11.02 8.33 10.95
CA ILE A 31 -10.26 9.60 10.92
C ILE A 31 -8.96 9.39 11.70
N SER A 32 -7.85 9.89 11.17
CA SER A 32 -6.54 9.80 11.81
C SER A 32 -6.49 10.51 13.17
N ASP A 33 -5.76 9.93 14.12
CA ASP A 33 -5.41 10.53 15.40
C ASP A 33 -3.90 10.81 15.44
N PRO A 34 -3.44 12.09 15.44
CA PRO A 34 -2.02 12.43 15.37
C PRO A 34 -1.23 12.02 16.61
N ASP A 35 -1.88 11.72 17.73
CA ASP A 35 -1.23 11.31 18.98
C ASP A 35 -0.92 9.81 19.03
N ARG A 36 -1.21 9.08 17.94
CA ARG A 36 -1.02 7.63 17.83
C ARG A 36 -0.06 7.26 16.72
N PRO A 37 0.75 6.20 16.89
CA PRO A 37 1.65 5.74 15.85
C PRO A 37 0.89 5.25 14.62
N TYR A 38 1.49 5.45 13.46
CA TYR A 38 0.95 5.04 12.18
C TYR A 38 1.57 3.75 11.68
N LYS A 39 0.81 3.01 10.89
CA LYS A 39 1.29 1.86 10.13
C LYS A 39 0.96 2.00 8.66
N VAL A 40 1.96 1.82 7.81
CA VAL A 40 1.80 1.83 6.36
C VAL A 40 2.16 0.44 5.85
N ILE A 41 1.20 -0.25 5.24
CA ILE A 41 1.46 -1.53 4.57
C ILE A 41 1.56 -1.25 3.08
N THR A 42 2.66 -1.62 2.45
CA THR A 42 2.85 -1.49 0.99
C THR A 42 2.86 -2.85 0.32
N ASP A 43 2.48 -2.84 -0.94
CA ASP A 43 2.61 -3.99 -1.84
C ASP A 43 2.90 -3.49 -3.25
N VAL A 44 3.46 -4.36 -4.09
CA VAL A 44 3.63 -4.08 -5.51
C VAL A 44 3.42 -5.32 -6.36
N SER A 45 2.83 -5.11 -7.53
CA SER A 45 2.76 -6.08 -8.61
C SER A 45 3.58 -5.61 -9.80
N ASP A 46 3.58 -6.39 -10.88
CA ASP A 46 4.22 -5.96 -12.12
C ASP A 46 3.58 -4.72 -12.76
N ILE A 47 2.33 -4.40 -12.39
CA ILE A 47 1.50 -3.38 -13.04
C ILE A 47 1.09 -2.21 -12.14
N ALA A 48 1.09 -2.38 -10.81
CA ALA A 48 0.62 -1.34 -9.89
C ALA A 48 1.30 -1.44 -8.52
N ILE A 49 1.38 -0.29 -7.83
CA ILE A 49 1.74 -0.17 -6.42
C ILE A 49 0.48 0.07 -5.59
N GLY A 50 0.50 -0.40 -4.35
CA GLY A 50 -0.61 -0.27 -3.42
C GLY A 50 -0.10 0.02 -2.02
N ALA A 51 -0.88 0.79 -1.26
CA ALA A 51 -0.60 1.06 0.14
C ALA A 51 -1.89 1.17 0.96
N VAL A 52 -1.84 0.70 2.20
CA VAL A 52 -2.88 0.90 3.20
C VAL A 52 -2.30 1.64 4.39
N PHE A 53 -2.92 2.77 4.72
CA PHE A 53 -2.61 3.58 5.88
C PHE A 53 -3.51 3.17 7.05
N LEU A 54 -2.92 2.78 8.17
CA LEU A 54 -3.61 2.18 9.30
C LEU A 54 -3.20 2.85 10.62
N GLN A 55 -4.11 2.80 11.59
CA GLN A 55 -3.84 3.09 12.99
C GLN A 55 -4.56 2.10 13.89
N ASP A 56 -4.07 1.93 15.12
CA ASP A 56 -4.75 1.17 16.16
C ASP A 56 -5.46 2.11 17.13
N PHE A 57 -6.79 2.06 17.14
CA PHE A 57 -7.60 2.89 18.04
C PHE A 57 -8.00 2.16 19.34
N GLY A 58 -7.45 0.98 19.61
CA GLY A 58 -7.77 0.13 20.76
C GLY A 58 -8.52 -1.14 20.42
N ASP A 59 -9.00 -1.26 19.18
CA ASP A 59 -9.74 -2.42 18.66
C ASP A 59 -8.98 -3.16 17.55
N GLY A 60 -7.66 -2.93 17.46
CA GLY A 60 -6.80 -3.44 16.40
C GLY A 60 -6.63 -2.44 15.25
N LEU A 61 -5.87 -2.86 14.22
CA LEU A 61 -5.53 -2.00 13.09
C LEU A 61 -6.76 -1.70 12.24
N GLN A 62 -7.07 -0.42 12.10
CA GLN A 62 -8.17 0.11 11.29
C GLN A 62 -7.61 1.03 10.19
N PRO A 63 -8.16 0.95 8.98
CA PRO A 63 -7.76 1.79 7.85
C PRO A 63 -8.14 3.25 8.06
N VAL A 64 -7.20 4.13 7.77
CA VAL A 64 -7.37 5.57 7.67
C VAL A 64 -7.49 6.00 6.21
N ALA A 65 -6.69 5.37 5.35
CA ALA A 65 -6.73 5.62 3.90
C ALA A 65 -6.21 4.42 3.11
N TYR A 66 -6.61 4.35 1.85
CA TYR A 66 -6.13 3.39 0.86
C TYR A 66 -5.56 4.15 -0.34
N GLU A 67 -4.49 3.62 -0.93
CA GLU A 67 -3.88 4.21 -2.12
C GLU A 67 -3.51 3.10 -3.12
N SER A 68 -3.83 3.31 -4.39
CA SER A 68 -3.45 2.41 -5.49
C SER A 68 -3.09 3.23 -6.72
N ARG A 69 -1.96 2.91 -7.35
CA ARG A 69 -1.49 3.60 -8.55
C ARG A 69 -0.88 2.61 -9.54
N LYS A 70 -1.31 2.68 -10.80
CA LYS A 70 -0.67 1.97 -11.90
C LYS A 70 0.75 2.49 -12.13
N LEU A 71 1.69 1.57 -12.36
CA LEU A 71 3.04 1.90 -12.81
C LEU A 71 2.99 2.49 -14.22
N GLN A 72 3.82 3.50 -14.50
CA GLN A 72 3.80 4.21 -15.78
C GLN A 72 5.20 4.41 -16.36
N GLY A 73 5.29 4.37 -17.70
CA GLY A 73 6.51 4.66 -18.43
C GLY A 73 7.70 3.81 -17.97
N ALA A 74 8.77 4.46 -17.51
CA ALA A 74 9.98 3.78 -17.06
C ALA A 74 9.77 2.92 -15.80
N GLU A 75 8.79 3.24 -14.95
CA GLU A 75 8.54 2.52 -13.68
C GLU A 75 8.14 1.05 -13.88
N ILE A 76 7.50 0.75 -15.01
CA ILE A 76 7.11 -0.61 -15.38
C ILE A 76 8.34 -1.53 -15.48
N ASN A 77 9.45 -0.96 -15.94
CA ASN A 77 10.71 -1.66 -16.16
C ASN A 77 11.65 -1.65 -14.94
N TYR A 78 11.21 -1.11 -13.81
CA TYR A 78 12.02 -1.13 -12.59
C TYR A 78 12.18 -2.55 -12.08
N THR A 79 13.30 -2.82 -11.41
CA THR A 79 13.47 -4.08 -10.68
C THR A 79 12.41 -4.18 -9.59
N VAL A 80 12.09 -5.40 -9.14
CA VAL A 80 11.14 -5.60 -8.03
C VAL A 80 11.54 -4.79 -6.81
N HIS A 81 12.84 -4.75 -6.48
CA HIS A 81 13.35 -3.95 -5.37
C HIS A 81 13.10 -2.44 -5.54
N ASP A 82 13.32 -1.88 -6.72
CA ASP A 82 13.02 -0.47 -7.00
C ASP A 82 11.50 -0.19 -6.97
N LYS A 83 10.67 -1.14 -7.43
CA LYS A 83 9.20 -1.05 -7.40
C LYS A 83 8.66 -1.04 -5.97
N GLU A 84 9.21 -1.89 -5.10
CA GLU A 84 8.90 -1.93 -3.67
C GLU A 84 9.28 -0.62 -2.97
N MET A 85 10.49 -0.10 -3.23
CA MET A 85 10.91 1.19 -2.69
C MET A 85 10.05 2.34 -3.21
N LEU A 86 9.65 2.30 -4.48
CA LEU A 86 8.72 3.26 -5.08
C LEU A 86 7.36 3.25 -4.37
N ALA A 87 6.83 2.08 -3.99
CA ALA A 87 5.57 1.96 -3.26
C ALA A 87 5.62 2.73 -1.92
N ILE A 88 6.71 2.57 -1.16
CA ILE A 88 6.94 3.29 0.10
C ILE A 88 7.05 4.79 -0.16
N VAL A 89 7.91 5.22 -1.09
CA VAL A 89 8.10 6.63 -1.40
C VAL A 89 6.81 7.30 -1.87
N HIS A 90 6.01 6.60 -2.67
CA HIS A 90 4.70 7.07 -3.13
C HIS A 90 3.75 7.27 -1.95
N ALA A 91 3.60 6.27 -1.08
CA ALA A 91 2.75 6.36 0.11
C ALA A 91 3.16 7.55 1.01
N PHE A 92 4.46 7.73 1.23
CA PHE A 92 4.98 8.83 2.06
C PHE A 92 4.79 10.21 1.44
N LYS A 93 4.83 10.32 0.11
CA LYS A 93 4.48 11.57 -0.59
C LYS A 93 2.98 11.85 -0.49
N THR A 94 2.14 10.85 -0.70
CA THR A 94 0.68 10.98 -0.67
C THR A 94 0.19 11.40 0.72
N TRP A 95 0.72 10.79 1.77
CA TRP A 95 0.31 11.05 3.16
C TRP A 95 1.28 11.92 3.94
N ARG A 96 2.10 12.73 3.24
CA ARG A 96 3.13 13.58 3.88
C ARG A 96 2.57 14.43 5.02
N CYS A 97 1.36 14.96 4.87
CA CYS A 97 0.69 15.78 5.88
C CYS A 97 0.43 15.06 7.20
N TYR A 98 0.28 13.73 7.19
CA TYR A 98 0.07 12.91 8.38
C TYR A 98 1.38 12.34 8.94
N LEU A 99 2.30 11.95 8.07
CA LEU A 99 3.49 11.21 8.46
C LEU A 99 4.65 12.08 8.95
N THR A 100 4.66 13.38 8.62
CA THR A 100 5.76 14.28 9.00
C THR A 100 5.80 14.45 10.51
N GLY A 101 6.91 14.01 11.13
CA GLY A 101 7.10 14.09 12.58
C GLY A 101 6.35 13.05 13.41
N ALA A 102 5.62 12.12 12.77
CA ALA A 102 4.92 11.04 13.45
C ALA A 102 5.72 9.73 13.44
N ASP A 103 5.51 8.88 14.44
CA ASP A 103 6.12 7.55 14.48
C ASP A 103 5.43 6.62 13.46
N VAL A 104 6.18 6.18 12.44
CA VAL A 104 5.63 5.33 11.36
C VAL A 104 6.32 3.98 11.30
N THR A 105 5.52 2.91 11.27
CA THR A 105 5.99 1.56 10.91
C THR A 105 5.56 1.20 9.50
N VAL A 106 6.52 0.98 8.62
CA VAL A 106 6.28 0.43 7.29
C VAL A 106 6.32 -1.09 7.36
N VAL A 107 5.34 -1.76 6.74
CA VAL A 107 5.27 -3.20 6.60
C VAL A 107 5.33 -3.56 5.12
N THR A 108 6.27 -4.41 4.76
CA THR A 108 6.46 -4.94 3.40
C THR A 108 6.75 -6.44 3.47
N ASP A 109 6.40 -7.18 2.43
CA ASP A 109 6.78 -8.58 2.26
C ASP A 109 8.15 -8.74 1.57
N HIS A 110 8.85 -7.62 1.31
CA HIS A 110 10.18 -7.63 0.73
C HIS A 110 11.29 -7.43 1.78
N LYS A 111 11.85 -8.55 2.27
CA LYS A 111 12.84 -8.57 3.37
C LYS A 111 14.06 -7.68 3.13
N SER A 112 14.51 -7.49 1.89
CA SER A 112 15.71 -6.71 1.58
C SER A 112 15.57 -5.22 1.93
N LEU A 113 14.35 -4.68 1.98
CA LEU A 113 14.07 -3.30 2.36
C LEU A 113 14.30 -3.03 3.86
N GLN A 114 14.31 -4.04 4.72
CA GLN A 114 14.67 -3.85 6.13
C GLN A 114 16.10 -3.33 6.30
N TYR A 115 16.98 -3.68 5.35
CA TYR A 115 18.40 -3.34 5.39
C TYR A 115 18.74 -2.22 4.41
N LEU A 116 17.75 -1.43 3.98
CA LEU A 116 17.91 -0.37 2.97
C LEU A 116 19.07 0.58 3.32
N ARG A 117 19.20 0.95 4.59
CA ARG A 117 20.28 1.81 5.11
C ARG A 117 21.67 1.21 5.04
N ALA A 118 21.76 -0.12 5.02
CA ALA A 118 23.04 -0.86 5.02
C ALA A 118 23.47 -1.30 3.62
N GLN A 119 22.69 -0.98 2.57
CA GLN A 119 23.04 -1.38 1.21
C GLN A 119 24.23 -0.55 0.69
N PRO A 120 25.35 -1.19 0.28
CA PRO A 120 26.59 -0.47 -0.05
C PRO A 120 26.54 0.29 -1.38
N ASN A 121 25.69 -0.14 -2.32
CA ASN A 121 25.69 0.37 -3.70
C ASN A 121 24.27 0.78 -4.12
N LEU A 122 23.79 1.90 -3.57
CA LEU A 122 22.52 2.48 -3.99
C LEU A 122 22.69 3.26 -5.30
N ASN A 123 21.75 3.09 -6.23
CA ASN A 123 21.74 3.89 -7.45
C ASN A 123 21.26 5.34 -7.17
N PRO A 124 21.51 6.32 -8.06
CA PRO A 124 21.14 7.72 -7.82
C PRO A 124 19.64 7.95 -7.52
N ARG A 125 18.75 7.11 -8.06
CA ARG A 125 17.31 7.18 -7.78
C ARG A 125 17.01 6.73 -6.35
N GLN A 126 17.55 5.59 -5.93
CA GLN A 126 17.43 5.07 -4.58
C GLN A 126 18.01 6.03 -3.54
N ILE A 127 19.15 6.68 -3.83
CA ILE A 127 19.73 7.71 -2.96
C ILE A 127 18.75 8.87 -2.77
N ARG A 128 18.17 9.41 -3.86
CA ARG A 128 17.20 10.52 -3.78
C ARG A 128 15.94 10.14 -3.00
N TRP A 129 15.50 8.90 -3.15
CA TRP A 129 14.34 8.38 -2.42
C TRP A 129 14.64 8.16 -0.94
N LEU A 130 15.82 7.60 -0.62
CA LEU A 130 16.26 7.43 0.76
C LEU A 130 16.44 8.78 1.45
N ASP A 131 17.08 9.74 0.80
CA ASP A 131 17.24 11.11 1.31
C ASP A 131 15.88 11.77 1.60
N PHE A 132 14.90 11.61 0.71
CA PHE A 132 13.54 12.07 0.96
C PHE A 132 12.91 11.41 2.20
N LEU A 133 13.08 10.10 2.37
CA LEU A 133 12.50 9.38 3.50
C LEU A 133 13.18 9.76 4.82
N GLU A 134 14.50 9.69 4.90
CA GLU A 134 15.28 9.94 6.11
C GLU A 134 15.24 11.41 6.56
N SER A 135 15.21 12.36 5.62
CA SER A 135 15.21 13.79 5.96
C SER A 135 13.85 14.32 6.44
N ASN A 136 12.76 13.58 6.21
CA ASN A 136 11.40 14.10 6.47
C ASN A 136 10.60 13.27 7.50
N PHE A 137 10.96 12.01 7.74
CA PHE A 137 10.10 11.10 8.49
C PHE A 137 10.88 10.20 9.47
N PRO A 138 10.45 10.09 10.74
CA PRO A 138 10.93 9.03 11.62
C PRO A 138 10.16 7.74 11.35
N TYR A 139 10.76 6.83 10.56
CA TYR A 139 10.13 5.56 10.18
C TYR A 139 11.02 4.34 10.45
N THR A 140 10.34 3.19 10.58
CA THR A 140 10.97 1.86 10.66
C THR A 140 10.38 0.93 9.60
N ILE A 141 11.17 -0.03 9.11
CA ILE A 141 10.69 -1.04 8.14
C ILE A 141 10.65 -2.41 8.82
N THR A 142 9.50 -3.06 8.75
CA THR A 142 9.27 -4.41 9.27
C THR A 142 8.85 -5.35 8.14
N TYR A 143 9.49 -6.52 8.08
CA TYR A 143 9.13 -7.58 7.15
C TYR A 143 7.98 -8.39 7.72
N LYS A 144 6.93 -8.61 6.93
CA LYS A 144 5.85 -9.55 7.24
C LYS A 144 5.59 -10.43 6.02
N ARG A 145 5.55 -11.75 6.21
CA ARG A 145 5.29 -12.69 5.12
C ARG A 145 3.91 -12.42 4.48
N GLY A 146 3.88 -12.36 3.14
CA GLY A 146 2.76 -11.85 2.34
C GLY A 146 1.43 -12.60 2.39
N ALA A 147 1.32 -13.72 3.10
CA ALA A 147 0.08 -14.52 3.16
C ALA A 147 -1.14 -13.75 3.71
N ASN A 148 -0.92 -12.62 4.42
CA ASN A 148 -1.97 -11.74 4.94
C ASN A 148 -1.67 -10.25 4.60
N ASN A 149 -1.08 -9.98 3.43
CA ASN A 149 -0.86 -8.60 2.99
C ASN A 149 -2.16 -8.00 2.44
N ILE A 150 -2.81 -7.12 3.21
CA ILE A 150 -4.06 -6.48 2.79
C ILE A 150 -3.87 -5.50 1.62
N ALA A 151 -2.63 -5.05 1.35
CA ALA A 151 -2.34 -4.18 0.23
C ALA A 151 -2.29 -4.93 -1.12
N ASP A 152 -2.24 -6.27 -1.11
CA ASP A 152 -2.21 -7.12 -2.32
C ASP A 152 -3.45 -6.93 -3.21
N ALA A 153 -4.62 -6.72 -2.59
CA ALA A 153 -5.85 -6.43 -3.33
C ALA A 153 -5.78 -5.10 -4.11
N LEU A 154 -4.91 -4.17 -3.70
CA LEU A 154 -4.75 -2.85 -4.33
C LEU A 154 -3.76 -2.86 -5.49
N THR A 155 -2.91 -3.88 -5.59
CA THR A 155 -1.88 -4.00 -6.63
C THR A 155 -2.27 -4.92 -7.78
N ARG A 156 -3.35 -5.69 -7.61
CA ARG A 156 -3.85 -6.67 -8.59
C ARG A 156 -5.17 -6.21 -9.20
N PRO A 157 -5.19 -5.19 -10.09
CA PRO A 157 -6.39 -4.91 -10.84
C PRO A 157 -6.74 -6.15 -11.67
N THR A 158 -7.88 -6.77 -11.37
CA THR A 158 -8.47 -7.80 -12.23
C THR A 158 -8.63 -7.19 -13.60
N THR A 159 -7.95 -7.73 -14.61
CA THR A 159 -8.14 -7.37 -16.01
C THR A 159 -9.55 -7.81 -16.44
N HIS A 160 -10.55 -7.04 -16.05
CA HIS A 160 -11.80 -6.90 -16.77
C HIS A 160 -11.95 -5.41 -17.03
N THR A 161 -11.87 -5.07 -18.31
CA THR A 161 -12.02 -3.72 -18.84
C THR A 161 -13.33 -3.09 -18.35
N ALA A 162 -13.24 -2.28 -17.30
CA ALA A 162 -14.11 -1.13 -17.04
C ALA A 162 -13.44 -0.29 -15.97
N ALA A 163 -12.80 0.79 -16.41
CA ALA A 163 -12.59 1.94 -15.54
C ALA A 163 -13.97 2.40 -15.04
N ILE A 164 -14.11 2.59 -13.73
CA ILE A 164 -14.86 3.67 -13.06
C ILE A 164 -14.53 3.54 -11.57
N ILE A 165 -13.85 4.57 -11.05
CA ILE A 165 -13.99 5.00 -9.65
C ILE A 165 -15.27 5.81 -9.59
#